data_AF-A0A2M7YVP1-F1
#
_entry.id   AF-A0A2M7YVP1-F1
#
_cell.length_a   1.000
_cell.length_b   1.000
_cell.length_c   1.000
_cell.angle_alpha   90.00
_cell.angle_beta   90.00
_cell.angle_gamma   90.00
#
_symmetry.space_group_name_H-M   'P 1'
#
loop_
_entity.id
_entity.type
_entity.pdbx_description
1 polymer ?
#
loop_
_entity_poly.entity_id
_entity_poly.type
_entity_poly.pdbx_seq_one_letter_code
_entity_poly.pdbx_strand_id
1 'polypeptide(L)'
;MGSDTAVFSLADPAVPALLSRSPIPRFFCSETGFGSYLYRSLGYSSFDLFVFDYSIPTAPVAVDTLYGVSGELQSGAGELQVGSDMHLRRFDLSDPAAPVEDAGHTMERILDLAGDAGRGSPLSRRRPGLTGGIR
;
A
#
# COMPACT_ATOMS: atom_id res chain seq x y z
N MET A 1 -4.87 6.94 -27.79
CA MET A 1 -3.41 7.19 -27.73
C MET A 1 -2.79 6.16 -26.79
N GLY A 2 -1.58 5.64 -27.05
CA GLY A 2 -0.90 4.71 -26.13
C GLY A 2 -0.20 5.49 -25.01
N SER A 3 -0.23 4.99 -23.77
CA SER A 3 0.57 5.52 -22.67
C SER A 3 1.89 4.77 -22.61
N ASP A 4 3.00 5.49 -22.73
CA ASP A 4 4.34 4.97 -22.48
C ASP A 4 4.75 5.39 -21.06
N THR A 5 5.48 4.55 -20.34
CA THR A 5 6.20 5.00 -19.14
C THR A 5 7.60 5.40 -19.54
N ALA A 6 8.00 6.58 -19.08
CA ALA A 6 9.33 7.12 -19.27
C ALA A 6 10.00 7.32 -17.92
N VAL A 7 11.25 6.89 -17.80
CA VAL A 7 12.09 7.12 -16.62
C VAL A 7 13.02 8.26 -16.93
N PHE A 8 13.08 9.24 -16.04
CA PHE A 8 13.99 10.38 -16.14
C PHE A 8 14.97 10.40 -14.97
N SER A 9 16.22 10.69 -15.27
CA SER A 9 17.21 11.09 -14.27
C SER A 9 16.96 12.54 -13.88
N LEU A 10 16.98 12.79 -12.57
CA LEU A 10 16.93 14.11 -11.96
C LEU A 10 18.22 14.45 -11.21
N ALA A 11 19.34 13.82 -11.59
CA ALA A 11 20.65 14.10 -10.99
C ALA A 11 21.05 15.58 -11.15
N ASP A 12 20.70 16.17 -12.29
CA ASP A 12 20.62 17.62 -12.46
C ASP A 12 19.14 18.01 -12.66
N PRO A 13 18.49 18.65 -11.68
CA PRO A 13 17.09 19.04 -11.80
C PRO A 13 16.86 20.16 -12.82
N ALA A 14 17.89 20.92 -13.21
CA ALA A 14 17.79 21.90 -14.28
C ALA A 14 17.82 21.24 -15.67
N VAL A 15 18.35 20.01 -15.78
CA VAL A 15 18.48 19.27 -17.03
C VAL A 15 18.07 17.79 -16.85
N PRO A 16 16.75 17.51 -16.74
CA PRO A 16 16.26 16.13 -16.69
C PRO A 16 16.67 15.33 -17.93
N ALA A 17 17.17 14.11 -17.73
CA ALA A 17 17.61 13.24 -18.82
C ALA A 17 16.74 11.99 -18.93
N LEU A 18 16.19 11.69 -20.11
CA LEU A 18 15.44 10.46 -20.35
C LEU A 18 16.39 9.25 -20.28
N LEU A 19 16.13 8.32 -19.35
CA LEU A 19 16.90 7.09 -19.17
C LEU A 19 16.30 5.92 -19.94
N SER A 20 14.98 5.77 -19.91
CA SER A 20 14.29 4.67 -20.58
C SER A 20 12.86 5.03 -20.93
N ARG A 21 12.31 4.32 -21.91
CA ARG A 21 10.89 4.36 -22.27
C ARG A 21 10.43 2.94 -22.56
N SER A 22 9.34 2.51 -21.92
CA SER A 22 8.75 1.20 -22.16
C SER A 22 7.34 1.36 -22.75
N PRO A 23 7.02 0.67 -23.86
CA PRO A 23 5.64 0.53 -24.31
C PRO A 23 4.91 -0.37 -23.29
N ILE A 24 3.80 0.11 -22.75
CA ILE A 24 3.04 -0.61 -21.71
C ILE A 24 1.58 -0.77 -22.18
N PRO A 25 0.90 -1.88 -21.79
CA PRO A 25 -0.51 -2.08 -22.12
C PRO A 25 -1.39 -0.92 -21.68
N ARG A 26 -2.43 -0.67 -22.48
CA ARG A 26 -3.06 0.65 -22.65
C ARG A 26 -3.94 1.16 -21.49
N PHE A 27 -3.98 0.50 -20.34
CA PHE A 27 -4.92 0.86 -19.27
C PHE A 27 -4.35 0.51 -17.90
N PHE A 28 -3.69 1.46 -17.25
CA PHE A 28 -3.37 1.35 -15.83
C PHE A 28 -4.19 2.36 -15.03
N CYS A 29 -4.61 1.97 -13.83
CA CYS A 29 -5.38 2.82 -12.94
C CYS A 29 -4.47 3.71 -12.11
N SER A 30 -3.40 3.14 -11.56
CA SER A 30 -2.57 3.82 -10.58
C SER A 30 -1.16 3.21 -10.54
N GLU A 31 -0.19 4.00 -10.11
CA GLU A 31 1.20 3.56 -9.90
C GLU A 31 1.80 4.21 -8.67
N THR A 32 2.66 3.49 -7.96
CA THR A 32 3.37 4.00 -6.78
C THR A 32 4.71 3.31 -6.61
N GLY A 33 5.67 3.96 -5.93
CA GLY A 33 7.03 3.44 -5.76
C GLY A 33 7.39 3.17 -4.30
N PHE A 34 8.21 2.17 -4.04
CA PHE A 34 8.83 1.95 -2.73
C PHE A 34 10.26 1.42 -2.91
N GLY A 35 11.25 2.19 -2.42
CA GLY A 35 12.66 1.90 -2.70
C GLY A 35 12.94 1.91 -4.20
N SER A 36 13.49 0.82 -4.72
CA SER A 36 13.75 0.62 -6.15
C SER A 36 12.63 -0.10 -6.89
N TYR A 37 11.46 -0.27 -6.28
CA TYR A 37 10.35 -1.02 -6.88
C TYR A 37 9.20 -0.08 -7.27
N LEU A 38 8.56 -0.39 -8.39
CA LEU A 38 7.35 0.26 -8.87
C LEU A 38 6.21 -0.77 -8.87
N TYR A 39 5.09 -0.37 -8.27
CA TYR A 39 3.84 -1.13 -8.27
C TYR A 39 2.87 -0.45 -9.22
N ARG A 40 2.22 -1.23 -10.07
CA ARG A 40 1.27 -0.71 -11.06
C ARG A 40 0.03 -1.57 -11.15
N SER A 41 -1.14 -0.95 -11.03
CA SER A 41 -2.42 -1.62 -11.21
C SER A 41 -2.94 -1.44 -12.64
N LEU A 42 -3.32 -2.54 -13.30
CA LEU A 42 -4.00 -2.46 -14.60
C LEU A 42 -5.52 -2.35 -14.43
N GLY A 43 -6.10 -1.37 -15.11
CA GLY A 43 -7.54 -1.12 -15.13
C GLY A 43 -8.23 -1.87 -16.26
N TYR A 44 -9.34 -2.53 -15.96
CA TYR A 44 -10.30 -3.15 -16.89
C TYR A 44 -9.92 -4.45 -17.60
N SER A 45 -8.65 -4.71 -17.94
CA SER A 45 -8.32 -5.91 -18.74
C SER A 45 -7.95 -7.14 -17.93
N SER A 46 -7.31 -6.96 -16.77
CA SER A 46 -6.84 -8.11 -15.97
C SER A 46 -7.02 -7.94 -14.46
N PHE A 47 -7.25 -6.72 -13.96
CA PHE A 47 -7.38 -6.43 -12.53
C PHE A 47 -6.18 -6.95 -11.71
N ASP A 48 -4.97 -6.84 -12.25
CA ASP A 48 -3.74 -7.31 -11.60
C ASP A 48 -2.82 -6.16 -11.19
N LEU A 49 -2.00 -6.44 -10.19
CA LEU A 49 -0.93 -5.57 -9.71
C LEU A 49 0.41 -6.15 -10.16
N PHE A 50 1.14 -5.38 -10.95
CA PHE A 50 2.48 -5.74 -11.42
C PHE A 50 3.54 -5.11 -10.52
N VAL A 51 4.55 -5.90 -10.19
CA VAL A 51 5.73 -5.46 -9.44
C VAL A 51 6.91 -5.41 -10.40
N PHE A 52 7.54 -4.24 -10.48
CA PHE A 52 8.72 -4.03 -11.30
C PHE A 52 9.92 -3.63 -10.44
N ASP A 53 11.04 -4.29 -10.66
CA ASP A 53 12.35 -3.89 -10.15
C ASP A 53 12.96 -2.83 -11.08
N TYR A 54 13.26 -1.66 -10.51
CA TYR A 54 13.91 -0.51 -11.13
C TYR A 54 15.32 -0.25 -10.54
N SER A 55 15.94 -1.24 -9.90
CA SER A 55 17.33 -1.18 -9.41
C SER A 55 18.32 -0.77 -10.50
N ILE A 56 18.01 -1.11 -11.76
CA ILE A 56 18.66 -0.59 -12.97
C ILE A 56 17.63 0.25 -13.75
N PRO A 57 17.63 1.60 -13.62
CA PRO A 57 16.59 2.46 -14.19
C PRO A 57 16.49 2.42 -15.73
N THR A 58 17.57 2.04 -16.40
CA THR A 58 17.62 1.89 -17.86
C THR A 58 17.07 0.55 -18.35
N ALA A 59 16.90 -0.43 -17.45
CA ALA A 59 16.42 -1.78 -17.77
C ALA A 59 15.50 -2.33 -16.66
N PRO A 60 14.27 -1.80 -16.51
CA PRO A 60 13.32 -2.29 -15.52
C PRO A 60 12.87 -3.73 -15.83
N VAL A 61 12.62 -4.52 -14.78
CA VAL A 61 12.23 -5.94 -14.91
C VAL A 61 10.95 -6.20 -14.12
N ALA A 62 9.97 -6.85 -14.74
CA ALA A 62 8.80 -7.36 -14.00
C ALA A 62 9.24 -8.56 -13.15
N VAL A 63 9.04 -8.49 -11.84
CA VAL A 63 9.49 -9.51 -10.89
C VAL A 63 8.34 -10.29 -10.27
N ASP A 64 7.14 -9.71 -10.20
CA ASP A 64 5.96 -10.39 -9.66
C ASP A 64 4.65 -9.85 -10.26
N THR A 65 3.57 -10.61 -10.10
CA THR A 65 2.20 -10.24 -10.48
C THR A 65 1.22 -10.78 -9.46
N LEU A 66 0.54 -9.88 -8.75
CA LEU A 66 -0.52 -10.25 -7.82
C LEU A 66 -1.85 -10.20 -8.57
N TYR A 67 -2.42 -11.38 -8.79
CA TYR A 67 -3.65 -11.53 -9.56
C TYR A 67 -4.89 -11.08 -8.80
N GLY A 68 -5.82 -10.42 -9.49
CA GLY A 68 -7.06 -9.93 -8.89
C GLY A 68 -6.83 -8.81 -7.85
N VAL A 69 -5.69 -8.12 -7.93
CA VAL A 69 -5.35 -6.96 -7.11
C VAL A 69 -5.31 -5.74 -8.00
N SER A 70 -6.31 -4.85 -7.90
CA SER A 70 -6.31 -3.60 -8.67
C SER A 70 -7.02 -2.50 -7.91
N GLY A 71 -6.59 -1.26 -8.12
CA GLY A 71 -7.17 -0.09 -7.49
C GLY A 71 -6.19 1.08 -7.49
N GLU A 72 -6.53 2.10 -6.72
CA GLU A 72 -5.63 3.19 -6.36
C GLU A 72 -4.52 2.68 -5.43
N LEU A 73 -3.28 3.08 -5.72
CA LEU A 73 -2.10 2.60 -5.01
C LEU A 73 -1.48 3.72 -4.16
N GLN A 74 -1.19 3.40 -2.90
CA GLN A 74 -0.41 4.25 -2.02
C GLN A 74 0.63 3.42 -1.27
N SER A 75 1.92 3.72 -1.45
CA SER A 75 3.00 3.13 -0.68
C SER A 75 3.49 4.07 0.43
N GLY A 76 4.06 3.51 1.50
CA GLY A 76 4.70 4.26 2.56
C GLY A 76 4.96 3.40 3.79
N ALA A 77 6.00 3.73 4.56
CA ALA A 77 6.33 3.09 5.83
C ALA A 77 6.43 1.54 5.80
N GLY A 78 6.79 0.96 4.65
CA GLY A 78 6.88 -0.50 4.50
C GLY A 78 5.55 -1.18 4.15
N GLU A 79 4.52 -0.41 3.79
CA GLU A 79 3.21 -0.93 3.38
C GLU A 79 2.82 -0.44 1.98
N LEU A 80 2.00 -1.24 1.30
CA LEU A 80 1.25 -0.86 0.10
C LEU A 80 -0.25 -0.99 0.40
N GLN A 81 -1.00 0.07 0.12
CA GLN A 81 -2.45 0.08 0.21
C GLN A 81 -3.04 0.09 -1.21
N VAL A 82 -4.03 -0.77 -1.43
CA VAL A 82 -4.75 -0.88 -2.70
C VAL A 82 -6.23 -0.63 -2.44
N GLY A 83 -6.71 0.55 -2.85
CA GLY A 83 -8.09 0.98 -2.69
C GLY A 83 -8.91 0.76 -3.95
N SER A 84 -10.01 0.01 -3.84
CA SER A 84 -11.03 -0.12 -4.88
C SER A 84 -12.36 0.43 -4.37
N ASP A 85 -13.37 0.46 -5.24
CA ASP A 85 -14.75 0.77 -4.87
C ASP A 85 -15.34 -0.19 -3.83
N MET A 86 -14.86 -1.43 -3.80
CA MET A 86 -15.43 -2.51 -2.97
C MET A 86 -14.53 -2.97 -1.82
N HIS A 87 -13.22 -2.70 -1.86
CA HIS A 87 -12.27 -3.22 -0.87
C HIS A 87 -11.08 -2.27 -0.68
N LEU A 88 -10.55 -2.21 0.54
CA LEU A 88 -9.22 -1.70 0.84
C LEU A 88 -8.33 -2.87 1.28
N ARG A 89 -7.29 -3.15 0.50
CA ARG A 89 -6.32 -4.23 0.77
C ARG A 89 -4.99 -3.62 1.20
N ARG A 90 -4.29 -4.30 2.10
CA ARG A 90 -2.98 -3.88 2.61
C ARG A 90 -1.96 -4.98 2.41
N PHE A 91 -0.75 -4.60 2.02
CA PHE A 91 0.36 -5.50 1.76
C PHE A 91 1.59 -5.04 2.52
N ASP A 92 2.25 -5.99 3.18
CA ASP A 92 3.59 -5.80 3.76
C ASP A 92 4.63 -5.77 2.63
N LEU A 93 5.51 -4.76 2.67
CA LEU A 93 6.63 -4.56 1.76
C LEU A 93 7.98 -4.82 2.43
N SER A 94 8.02 -5.62 3.49
CA SER A 94 9.28 -6.11 4.09
C SER A 94 10.18 -6.80 3.06
N ASP A 95 9.58 -7.52 2.10
CA ASP A 95 10.20 -7.84 0.81
C ASP A 95 9.43 -7.12 -0.32
N PRO A 96 9.95 -6.00 -0.85
CA PRO A 96 9.26 -5.23 -1.88
C PRO A 96 9.20 -5.94 -3.25
N ALA A 97 9.98 -7.00 -3.47
CA ALA A 97 9.88 -7.81 -4.67
C ALA A 97 8.68 -8.78 -4.62
N ALA A 98 8.19 -9.10 -3.42
CA ALA A 98 7.11 -10.05 -3.18
C ALA A 98 6.16 -9.55 -2.08
N PRO A 99 5.31 -8.55 -2.36
CA PRO A 99 4.35 -8.02 -1.40
C PRO A 99 3.41 -9.11 -0.86
N VAL A 100 3.23 -9.14 0.46
CA VAL A 100 2.37 -10.13 1.11
C VAL A 100 1.13 -9.44 1.66
N GLU A 101 -0.07 -9.88 1.25
CA GLU A 101 -1.31 -9.33 1.78
C GLU A 101 -1.43 -9.61 3.28
N ASP A 102 -1.67 -8.56 4.07
CA ASP A 102 -2.02 -8.71 5.48
C ASP A 102 -3.48 -9.20 5.56
N ALA A 103 -3.64 -10.50 5.81
CA ALA A 103 -4.94 -11.14 5.95
C ALA A 103 -5.79 -10.59 7.12
N GLY A 104 -5.24 -9.73 7.98
CA GLY A 104 -5.91 -9.19 9.16
C GLY A 104 -7.12 -8.29 8.91
N HIS A 105 -7.35 -7.86 7.67
CA HIS A 105 -8.40 -6.89 7.36
C HIS A 105 -9.17 -7.23 6.08
N THR A 106 -9.57 -8.50 5.93
CA THR A 106 -10.81 -8.77 5.18
C THR A 106 -11.92 -7.99 5.85
N MET A 107 -12.69 -7.25 5.06
CA MET A 107 -13.64 -6.24 5.50
C MET A 107 -14.86 -6.85 6.22
N GLU A 108 -14.67 -7.44 7.38
CA GLU A 108 -15.74 -7.63 8.36
C GLU A 108 -16.10 -6.24 8.90
N ARG A 109 -17.04 -5.59 8.19
CA ARG A 109 -17.86 -4.44 8.63
C ARG A 109 -17.11 -3.15 9.02
N ILE A 110 -17.01 -2.24 8.06
CA ILE A 110 -17.04 -0.79 8.33
C ILE A 110 -18.47 -0.38 8.73
N LEU A 111 -18.96 -0.87 9.88
CA LEU A 111 -20.21 -0.38 10.49
C LEU A 111 -20.02 0.13 11.93
N ASP A 112 -18.86 -0.03 12.54
CA ASP A 112 -18.65 0.37 13.95
C ASP A 112 -18.01 1.77 14.14
N LEU A 113 -17.72 2.51 13.07
CA LEU A 113 -17.13 3.85 13.19
C LEU A 113 -18.14 4.98 13.53
N ALA A 114 -19.36 4.64 13.95
CA ALA A 114 -20.33 5.58 14.53
C ALA A 114 -20.38 5.52 16.08
N GLY A 115 -19.44 4.85 16.73
CA GLY A 115 -19.59 4.42 18.12
C GLY A 115 -18.54 4.88 19.14
N ASP A 116 -17.75 5.93 18.94
CA ASP A 116 -16.93 6.45 20.07
C ASP A 116 -16.55 7.93 19.94
N ALA A 117 -17.55 8.80 20.09
CA ALA A 117 -17.32 10.19 20.43
C ALA A 117 -18.07 10.52 21.73
N GLY A 118 -17.58 9.98 22.85
CA GLY A 118 -17.81 10.61 24.14
C GLY A 118 -18.01 9.66 25.32
N ARG A 119 -16.93 9.33 26.02
CA ARG A 119 -16.59 9.95 27.33
C ARG A 119 -15.42 9.23 28.00
N GLY A 120 -14.33 9.99 28.19
CA GLY A 120 -13.69 10.13 29.51
C GLY A 120 -12.88 8.94 30.05
N SER A 121 -11.57 9.08 29.90
CA SER A 121 -10.43 8.32 30.43
C SER A 121 -10.53 7.68 31.84
N PRO A 122 -9.73 6.62 32.10
CA PRO A 122 -9.74 5.85 33.34
C PRO A 122 -8.80 6.43 34.39
N LEU A 123 -9.28 6.70 35.61
CA LEU A 123 -8.41 6.90 36.76
C LEU A 123 -8.96 6.24 38.04
N SER A 124 -8.02 5.56 38.70
CA SER A 124 -7.97 5.17 40.11
C SER A 124 -8.51 3.78 40.48
N ARG A 125 -7.54 2.84 40.50
CA ARG A 125 -7.51 1.64 41.33
C ARG A 125 -7.84 1.95 42.79
N ARG A 126 -8.72 1.15 43.41
CA ARG A 126 -8.52 0.68 44.78
C ARG A 126 -8.94 -0.79 44.90
N ARG A 127 -7.99 -1.62 45.37
CA ARG A 127 -8.16 -3.03 45.70
C ARG A 127 -9.04 -3.20 46.96
N PRO A 128 -9.76 -4.32 47.11
CA PRO A 128 -10.44 -4.70 48.33
C PRO A 128 -9.46 -5.33 49.32
N GLY A 129 -9.51 -4.94 50.60
CA GLY A 129 -8.64 -5.48 51.63
C GLY A 129 -9.15 -5.21 53.05
N LEU A 130 -9.61 -6.30 53.67
CA LEU A 130 -9.76 -6.61 55.10
C LEU A 130 -9.43 -5.54 56.15
N THR A 131 -10.37 -5.35 57.07
CA THR A 131 -10.06 -4.98 58.46
C THR A 131 -10.88 -5.85 59.40
N GLY A 132 -10.19 -6.69 60.17
CA GLY A 132 -10.75 -7.34 61.36
C GLY A 132 -10.56 -6.48 62.61
N GLY A 133 -11.53 -6.59 63.53
CA GLY A 133 -11.50 -6.47 65.00
C GLY A 133 -10.84 -5.26 65.67
N ILE A 134 -11.56 -4.58 66.60
CA ILE A 134 -11.45 -4.44 68.09
C ILE A 134 -12.44 -3.28 68.43
N ARG A 135 -13.33 -3.23 69.43
CA ARG A 135 -13.56 -3.87 70.73
C ARG A 135 -15.06 -4.07 70.93
#